data_AF-A0A498NJC1-F1
#
_entry.id   AF-A0A498NJC1-F1
#
_cell.length_a   1.000
_cell.length_b   1.000
_cell.length_c   1.000
_cell.angle_alpha   90.00
_cell.angle_beta   90.00
_cell.angle_gamma   90.00
#
_symmetry.space_group_name_H-M   'P 1'
#
loop_
_entity.id
_entity.type
_entity.pdbx_description
1 polymer ?
#
loop_
_entity_poly.entity_id
_entity_poly.type
_entity_poly.pdbx_seq_one_letter_code
_entity_poly.pdbx_strand_id
1 'polypeptide(L)'
;MIGAGSSVSVPIQTAPVMTSAESYDGTPVNPVMMEPEILRGHIPAGHIPKPVVIADYVAKYPTIRSDEEREQYKAVFNDQYAEYKELHAEVQVLTQKFEEMDTLMRNLPQQPSSQMDPTYQEKRERCEYLKSKLAHIKQKIQEYDKVMDWNDGYS
;
A
#
# COMPACT_ATOMS: atom_id res chain seq x y z
N MET A 1 1.44 44.93 46.92
CA MET A 1 0.80 44.19 45.83
C MET A 1 1.61 42.93 45.58
N ILE A 2 0.89 41.84 45.36
CA ILE A 2 1.32 40.43 45.30
C ILE A 2 2.10 40.19 44.00
N GLY A 3 3.12 39.31 44.04
CA GLY A 3 4.01 39.03 42.91
C GLY A 3 3.54 37.91 41.95
N ALA A 4 4.28 37.74 40.86
CA ALA A 4 4.49 36.53 40.04
C ALA A 4 5.62 36.87 39.04
N GLY A 5 6.72 36.15 38.87
CA GLY A 5 6.93 34.71 38.98
C GLY A 5 6.82 34.05 37.60
N SER A 6 7.65 34.43 36.63
CA SER A 6 7.78 33.68 35.36
C SER A 6 8.77 32.55 35.55
N SER A 7 8.25 31.32 35.69
CA SER A 7 9.04 30.09 35.71
C SER A 7 8.83 29.36 34.38
N VAL A 8 9.90 29.17 33.63
CA VAL A 8 9.89 28.38 32.39
C VAL A 8 10.30 26.96 32.76
N SER A 9 9.35 26.03 32.73
CA SER A 9 9.61 24.61 32.99
C SER A 9 10.10 23.94 31.70
N VAL A 10 11.35 23.48 31.72
CA VAL A 10 11.94 22.62 30.69
C VAL A 10 11.73 21.16 31.12
N PRO A 11 11.21 20.26 30.28
CA PRO A 11 11.15 18.85 30.63
C PRO A 11 12.52 18.17 30.45
N ILE A 12 13.06 17.69 31.55
CA ILE A 12 14.19 16.75 31.63
C ILE A 12 13.77 15.43 30.97
N GLN A 13 14.47 15.02 29.91
CA GLN A 13 14.40 13.65 29.41
C GLN A 13 15.32 12.77 30.28
N THR A 14 14.73 12.06 31.23
CA THR A 14 15.36 10.91 31.88
C THR A 14 15.38 9.73 30.92
N ALA A 15 16.57 9.30 30.51
CA ALA A 15 16.76 8.05 29.78
C ALA A 15 16.39 6.84 30.67
N PRO A 16 15.70 5.81 30.14
CA PRO A 16 15.49 4.58 30.89
C PRO A 16 16.78 3.74 30.91
N VAL A 17 17.10 3.32 32.12
CA VAL A 17 18.20 2.45 32.53
C VAL A 17 18.13 1.09 31.83
N MET A 18 19.29 0.64 31.35
CA MET A 18 19.55 -0.72 30.88
C MET A 18 19.43 -1.69 32.05
N THR A 19 18.49 -2.64 31.99
CA THR A 19 18.43 -3.76 32.95
C THR A 19 18.90 -5.04 32.26
N SER A 20 20.13 -5.44 32.58
CA SER A 20 20.59 -6.81 32.85
C SER A 20 19.94 -7.96 32.08
N ALA A 21 20.75 -8.59 31.22
CA ALA A 21 20.52 -9.90 30.65
C ALA A 21 21.15 -10.99 31.54
N GLU A 22 20.35 -12.00 31.90
CA GLU A 22 20.68 -13.39 32.31
C GLU A 22 19.31 -13.97 32.74
N SER A 23 18.81 -15.17 32.40
CA SER A 23 19.38 -16.39 31.83
C SER A 23 18.22 -17.39 31.54
N TYR A 24 18.48 -18.34 30.62
CA TYR A 24 17.82 -19.64 30.31
C TYR A 24 16.28 -19.82 30.35
N ASP A 25 15.67 -20.32 29.27
CA ASP A 25 15.30 -21.74 29.15
C ASP A 25 14.75 -22.05 27.74
N GLY A 26 15.02 -23.25 27.24
CA GLY A 26 14.66 -23.68 25.89
C GLY A 26 13.17 -23.98 25.75
N THR A 27 12.51 -23.37 24.77
CA THR A 27 11.18 -23.79 24.29
C THR A 27 11.07 -23.48 22.80
N PRO A 28 10.44 -24.36 21.99
CA PRO A 28 10.47 -24.25 20.54
C PRO A 28 9.61 -23.06 20.09
N VAL A 29 10.22 -22.17 19.30
CA VAL A 29 9.55 -21.03 18.68
C VAL A 29 8.55 -21.52 17.63
N ASN A 30 7.28 -21.67 18.02
CA ASN A 30 6.19 -21.70 17.07
C ASN A 30 6.15 -20.35 16.33
N PRO A 31 5.91 -20.31 15.00
CA PRO A 31 5.68 -19.06 14.30
C PRO A 31 4.44 -18.42 14.91
N VAL A 32 4.63 -17.35 15.69
CA VAL A 32 3.54 -16.55 16.23
C VAL A 32 2.76 -16.00 15.05
N MET A 33 1.60 -16.61 14.80
CA MET A 33 0.56 -16.01 13.99
C MET A 33 0.32 -14.61 14.55
N MET A 34 0.50 -13.59 13.72
CA MET A 34 0.04 -12.24 14.06
C MET A 34 -1.48 -12.29 14.11
N GLU A 35 -2.02 -12.71 15.25
CA GLU A 35 -3.38 -12.43 15.63
C GLU A 35 -3.47 -10.91 15.79
N PRO A 36 -4.42 -10.23 15.13
CA PRO A 36 -4.63 -8.81 15.39
C PRO A 36 -5.05 -8.70 16.85
N GLU A 37 -4.13 -8.29 17.73
CA GLU A 37 -4.45 -7.88 19.09
C GLU A 37 -5.39 -6.67 18.98
N ILE A 38 -6.69 -6.97 19.00
CA ILE A 38 -7.71 -6.02 19.38
C ILE A 38 -7.47 -5.71 20.85
N LEU A 39 -6.52 -4.80 21.09
CA LEU A 39 -6.27 -4.20 22.39
C LEU A 39 -7.61 -3.62 22.85
N ARG A 40 -8.26 -4.32 23.77
CA ARG A 40 -9.61 -4.05 24.26
C ARG A 40 -9.57 -2.84 25.20
N GLY A 41 -9.15 -1.70 24.66
CA GLY A 41 -9.16 -0.39 25.28
C GLY A 41 -10.46 0.33 24.94
N HIS A 42 -11.01 1.04 25.93
CA HIS A 42 -12.17 1.92 25.73
C HIS A 42 -11.87 2.92 24.62
N ILE A 43 -12.60 2.81 23.51
CA ILE A 43 -12.66 3.88 22.53
C ILE A 43 -13.45 5.01 23.21
N PRO A 44 -12.88 6.21 23.46
CA PRO A 44 -13.61 7.29 24.11
C PRO A 44 -14.87 7.60 23.28
N ALA A 45 -16.01 7.75 23.96
CA ALA A 45 -17.30 8.04 23.34
C ALA A 45 -17.16 9.26 22.41
N GLY A 46 -17.23 9.03 21.09
CA GLY A 46 -17.03 10.06 20.06
C GLY A 46 -16.02 9.69 18.96
N HIS A 47 -15.22 8.63 19.12
CA HIS A 47 -14.34 8.14 18.05
C HIS A 47 -15.08 7.15 17.16
N ILE A 48 -15.55 7.65 16.01
CA ILE A 48 -16.02 6.80 14.91
C ILE A 48 -14.80 6.50 14.03
N PRO A 49 -14.30 5.24 13.98
CA PRO A 49 -13.21 4.91 13.07
C PRO A 49 -13.65 5.24 11.64
N LYS A 50 -12.82 6.00 10.91
CA LYS A 50 -13.09 6.38 9.52
C LYS A 50 -13.35 5.08 8.72
N PRO A 51 -14.45 5.00 7.94
CA PRO A 51 -14.72 3.85 7.11
C PRO A 51 -13.52 3.55 6.21
N VAL A 52 -12.94 2.35 6.35
CA VAL A 52 -11.84 1.90 5.49
C VAL A 52 -12.46 1.58 4.13
N VAL A 53 -12.15 2.39 3.11
CA VAL A 53 -12.54 2.10 1.73
C VAL A 53 -11.63 1.00 1.21
N ILE A 54 -12.14 -0.23 1.23
CA ILE A 54 -11.44 -1.37 0.64
C ILE A 54 -11.69 -1.33 -0.87
N ALA A 55 -10.62 -1.44 -1.66
CA ALA A 55 -10.76 -1.49 -3.11
C ALA A 55 -11.53 -2.76 -3.54
N ASP A 56 -12.38 -2.64 -4.55
CA ASP A 56 -13.30 -3.70 -4.96
C ASP A 56 -12.58 -4.99 -5.37
N TYR A 57 -11.41 -4.88 -5.99
CA TYR A 57 -10.59 -6.03 -6.38
C TYR A 57 -10.09 -6.86 -5.19
N VAL A 58 -9.95 -6.27 -4.00
CA VAL A 58 -9.53 -7.03 -2.80
C VAL A 58 -10.62 -8.03 -2.40
N ALA A 59 -11.89 -7.64 -2.50
CA ALA A 59 -13.02 -8.52 -2.23
C ALA A 59 -13.29 -9.49 -3.39
N LYS A 60 -13.06 -9.07 -4.64
CA LYS A 60 -13.27 -9.91 -5.84
C LYS A 60 -12.22 -11.01 -6.01
N TYR A 61 -10.99 -10.79 -5.53
CA TYR A 61 -9.88 -11.72 -5.66
C TYR A 61 -9.33 -12.11 -4.27
N PRO A 62 -10.07 -12.91 -3.48
CA PRO A 62 -9.57 -13.45 -2.22
C PRO A 62 -8.44 -14.48 -2.45
N THR A 63 -7.92 -15.02 -1.36
CA THR A 63 -6.91 -16.09 -1.39
C THR A 63 -7.42 -17.32 -2.14
N ILE A 64 -6.62 -17.78 -3.11
CA ILE A 64 -6.92 -18.91 -3.99
C ILE A 64 -6.89 -20.22 -3.20
N ARG A 65 -7.83 -21.13 -3.51
CA ARG A 65 -7.95 -22.44 -2.84
C ARG A 65 -7.90 -23.64 -3.77
N SER A 66 -7.82 -23.42 -5.09
CA SER A 66 -7.81 -24.49 -6.09
C SER A 66 -7.06 -24.08 -7.36
N ASP A 67 -6.55 -25.07 -8.11
CA ASP A 67 -5.88 -24.85 -9.39
C ASP A 67 -6.80 -24.24 -10.45
N GLU A 68 -8.09 -24.60 -10.44
CA GLU A 68 -9.06 -24.02 -11.37
C GLU A 68 -9.21 -22.51 -11.13
N GLU A 69 -9.37 -22.10 -9.87
CA GLU A 69 -9.45 -20.67 -9.50
C GLU A 69 -8.14 -19.93 -9.82
N ARG A 70 -6.99 -20.60 -9.64
CA ARG A 70 -5.68 -20.07 -10.03
C ARG A 70 -5.59 -19.76 -11.52
N GLU A 71 -6.01 -20.70 -12.38
CA GLU A 71 -6.00 -20.49 -13.83
C GLU A 71 -7.02 -19.42 -14.25
N GLN A 72 -8.16 -19.30 -13.57
CA GLN A 72 -9.11 -18.19 -13.79
C GLN A 72 -8.47 -16.84 -13.46
N TYR A 73 -7.78 -16.72 -12.32
CA TYR A 73 -7.09 -15.48 -11.93
C TYR A 73 -6.01 -15.11 -12.95
N LYS A 74 -5.28 -16.09 -13.46
CA LYS A 74 -4.25 -15.91 -14.49
C LYS A 74 -4.85 -15.46 -15.82
N ALA A 75 -5.98 -16.03 -16.25
CA ALA A 75 -6.68 -15.59 -17.45
C ALA A 75 -7.12 -14.12 -17.34
N VAL A 76 -7.72 -13.75 -16.20
CA VAL A 76 -8.11 -12.36 -15.92
C VAL A 76 -6.89 -11.43 -15.87
N PHE A 77 -5.80 -11.85 -15.22
CA PHE A 77 -4.56 -11.07 -15.19
C PHE A 77 -4.06 -10.78 -16.60
N ASN A 78 -4.00 -11.79 -17.47
CA ASN A 78 -3.50 -11.64 -18.83
C ASN A 78 -4.37 -10.70 -19.66
N ASP A 79 -5.69 -10.86 -19.59
CA ASP A 79 -6.67 -10.01 -20.28
C ASP A 79 -6.53 -8.54 -19.82
N GLN A 80 -6.57 -8.29 -18.51
CA GLN A 80 -6.48 -6.94 -17.97
C GLN A 80 -5.07 -6.33 -18.10
N TYR A 81 -4.02 -7.15 -18.17
CA TYR A 81 -2.66 -6.67 -18.43
C TYR A 81 -2.51 -6.15 -19.86
N ALA A 82 -3.24 -6.72 -20.82
CA ALA A 82 -3.29 -6.19 -22.18
C ALA A 82 -3.91 -4.77 -22.19
N GLU A 83 -5.06 -4.58 -21.52
CA GLU A 83 -5.68 -3.27 -21.35
C GLU A 83 -4.74 -2.27 -20.67
N TYR A 84 -4.10 -2.68 -19.56
CA TYR A 84 -3.13 -1.84 -18.85
C TYR A 84 -1.98 -1.41 -19.76
N LYS A 85 -1.43 -2.33 -20.56
CA LYS A 85 -0.27 -2.06 -21.41
C LYS A 85 -0.58 -1.02 -22.49
N GLU A 86 -1.75 -1.13 -23.12
CA GLU A 86 -2.21 -0.16 -24.12
C GLU A 86 -2.44 1.21 -23.46
N LEU A 87 -3.22 1.24 -22.38
CA LEU A 87 -3.53 2.48 -21.67
C LEU A 87 -2.28 3.18 -21.12
N HIS A 88 -1.35 2.43 -20.53
CA HIS A 88 -0.10 2.96 -20.01
C HIS A 88 0.76 3.56 -21.13
N ALA A 89 0.76 2.97 -22.33
CA ALA A 89 1.46 3.53 -23.48
C ALA A 89 0.87 4.90 -23.89
N GLU A 90 -0.46 5.03 -23.92
CA GLU A 90 -1.10 6.32 -24.20
C GLU A 90 -0.80 7.38 -23.15
N VAL A 91 -0.89 7.01 -21.86
CA VAL A 91 -0.56 7.90 -20.74
C VAL A 91 0.89 8.36 -20.87
N GLN A 92 1.84 7.45 -21.12
CA GLN A 92 3.26 7.76 -21.29
C GLN A 92 3.52 8.74 -22.44
N VAL A 93 2.90 8.54 -23.60
CA VAL A 93 3.04 9.46 -24.74
C VAL A 93 2.56 10.86 -24.36
N LEU A 94 1.44 10.96 -23.64
CA LEU A 94 0.90 12.26 -23.24
C LEU A 94 1.75 12.91 -22.14
N THR A 95 2.22 12.14 -21.15
CA THR A 95 3.19 12.60 -20.15
C THR A 95 4.45 13.16 -20.82
N GLN A 96 5.01 12.44 -21.79
CA GLN A 96 6.22 12.85 -22.50
C GLN A 96 6.02 14.16 -23.27
N LYS A 97 4.88 14.35 -23.95
CA LYS A 97 4.56 15.62 -24.61
C LYS A 97 4.49 16.80 -23.64
N PHE A 98 3.92 16.59 -22.45
CA PHE A 98 3.90 17.62 -21.42
C PHE A 98 5.32 17.94 -20.92
N GLU A 99 6.19 16.94 -20.74
CA GLU A 99 7.58 17.15 -20.34
C GLU A 99 8.40 17.90 -21.41
N GLU A 100 8.19 17.59 -22.69
CA GLU A 100 8.79 18.32 -23.81
C GLU A 100 8.34 19.80 -23.82
N MET A 101 7.03 20.04 -23.67
CA MET A 101 6.47 21.38 -23.62
C MET A 101 6.97 22.16 -22.40
N ASP A 102 7.00 21.53 -21.22
CA ASP A 102 7.52 22.14 -19.99
C ASP A 102 9.01 22.49 -20.13
N THR A 103 9.78 21.64 -20.80
CA THR A 103 11.18 21.91 -21.14
C THR A 103 11.31 23.14 -22.05
N LEU A 104 10.48 23.26 -23.09
CA LEU A 104 10.46 24.45 -23.95
C LEU A 104 10.01 25.71 -23.19
N MET A 105 9.01 25.59 -22.30
CA MET A 105 8.50 26.69 -21.49
C MET A 105 9.51 27.21 -20.47
N ARG A 106 10.35 26.35 -19.87
CA ARG A 106 11.45 26.79 -19.01
C ARG A 106 12.49 27.63 -19.75
N ASN A 107 12.57 27.53 -21.08
CA ASN A 107 13.44 28.36 -21.92
C ASN A 107 12.79 29.71 -22.31
N LEU A 108 11.53 29.97 -21.93
CA LEU A 108 10.81 31.23 -22.17
C LEU A 108 10.59 32.00 -20.85
N PRO A 109 10.49 33.35 -20.86
CA PRO A 109 10.12 34.13 -19.68
C PRO A 109 8.72 33.72 -19.18
N GLN A 110 8.60 33.46 -17.87
CA GLN A 110 7.48 32.77 -17.20
C GLN A 110 6.08 33.12 -17.74
N GLN A 111 5.38 32.11 -18.23
CA GLN A 111 3.93 32.10 -18.46
C GLN A 111 3.26 31.14 -17.46
N PRO A 112 2.03 31.43 -17.01
CA PRO A 112 1.36 30.62 -15.99
C PRO A 112 1.00 29.23 -16.52
N SER A 113 1.16 28.25 -15.63
CA SER A 113 1.10 26.80 -15.82
C SER A 113 -0.21 26.29 -16.46
N SER A 114 -0.06 25.38 -17.40
CA SER A 114 -1.13 24.68 -18.11
C SER A 114 -1.91 23.74 -17.17
N GLN A 115 -3.23 23.86 -17.10
CA GLN A 115 -4.09 22.90 -16.42
C GLN A 115 -4.06 21.55 -17.17
N MET A 116 -3.80 20.46 -16.46
CA MET A 116 -3.83 19.11 -17.03
C MET A 116 -5.24 18.77 -17.50
N ASP A 117 -5.35 18.21 -18.71
CA ASP A 117 -6.61 17.81 -19.33
C ASP A 117 -7.36 16.79 -18.44
N PRO A 118 -8.65 17.01 -18.10
CA PRO A 118 -9.45 16.06 -17.33
C PRO A 118 -9.43 14.64 -17.89
N THR A 119 -9.39 14.48 -19.22
CA THR A 119 -9.37 13.17 -19.88
C THR A 119 -8.06 12.41 -19.65
N TYR A 120 -6.93 13.13 -19.56
CA TYR A 120 -5.64 12.53 -19.19
C TYR A 120 -5.64 12.07 -17.74
N GLN A 121 -6.25 12.85 -16.84
CA GLN A 121 -6.34 12.50 -15.43
C GLN A 121 -7.15 11.23 -15.21
N GLU A 122 -8.29 11.08 -15.88
CA GLU A 122 -9.08 9.85 -15.85
C GLU A 122 -8.29 8.63 -16.37
N LYS A 123 -7.56 8.77 -17.48
CA LYS A 123 -6.71 7.69 -18.02
C LYS A 123 -5.59 7.31 -17.05
N ARG A 124 -4.97 8.29 -16.40
CA ARG A 124 -3.94 8.08 -15.39
C ARG A 124 -4.50 7.34 -14.18
N GLU A 125 -5.64 7.75 -13.66
CA GLU A 125 -6.32 7.07 -12.54
C GLU A 125 -6.69 5.63 -12.89
N ARG A 126 -7.21 5.39 -14.10
CA ARG A 126 -7.52 4.06 -14.60
C ARG A 126 -6.25 3.18 -14.71
N CYS A 127 -5.15 3.76 -15.17
CA CYS A 127 -3.86 3.07 -15.26
C CYS A 127 -3.33 2.67 -13.87
N GLU A 128 -3.42 3.55 -12.87
CA GLU A 128 -3.02 3.24 -11.49
C GLU A 128 -3.93 2.19 -10.83
N TYR A 129 -5.25 2.24 -11.10
CA TYR A 129 -6.18 1.22 -10.65
C TYR A 129 -5.82 -0.15 -11.22
N LEU A 130 -5.61 -0.25 -12.54
CA LEU A 130 -5.24 -1.50 -13.20
C LEU A 130 -3.93 -2.04 -12.65
N LYS A 131 -2.91 -1.19 -12.49
CA LYS A 131 -1.63 -1.57 -11.89
C LYS A 131 -1.79 -2.19 -10.51
N SER A 132 -2.57 -1.55 -9.64
CA SER A 132 -2.82 -2.03 -8.27
C SER A 132 -3.61 -3.33 -8.25
N LYS A 133 -4.66 -3.43 -9.07
CA LYS A 133 -5.47 -4.64 -9.23
C LYS A 133 -4.63 -5.82 -9.74
N LEU A 134 -3.82 -5.60 -10.78
CA LEU A 134 -2.95 -6.62 -11.38
C LEU A 134 -1.88 -7.08 -10.39
N ALA A 135 -1.29 -6.16 -9.61
CA ALA A 135 -0.35 -6.50 -8.55
C ALA A 135 -0.99 -7.42 -7.50
N HIS A 136 -2.22 -7.10 -7.06
CA HIS A 136 -2.98 -7.92 -6.11
C HIS A 136 -3.28 -9.33 -6.67
N ILE A 137 -3.78 -9.42 -7.89
CA ILE A 137 -4.08 -10.72 -8.53
C ILE A 137 -2.79 -11.55 -8.66
N LYS A 138 -1.70 -10.94 -9.12
CA LYS A 138 -0.40 -11.61 -9.23
C LYS A 138 0.10 -12.11 -7.86
N GLN A 139 -0.06 -11.31 -6.81
CA GLN A 139 0.28 -11.71 -5.45
C GLN A 139 -0.52 -12.94 -5.01
N LYS A 140 -1.84 -12.97 -5.28
CA LYS A 140 -2.68 -14.14 -4.93
C LYS A 140 -2.25 -15.42 -5.63
N ILE A 141 -1.88 -15.34 -6.90
CA ILE A 141 -1.33 -16.48 -7.66
C ILE A 141 -0.01 -16.94 -7.04
N GLN A 142 0.91 -16.00 -6.74
CA GLN A 142 2.22 -16.33 -6.15
C GLN A 142 2.12 -16.91 -4.73
N GLU A 143 1.19 -16.42 -3.91
CA GLU A 143 0.91 -16.97 -2.58
C GLU A 143 0.47 -18.44 -2.68
N TYR A 144 -0.42 -18.76 -3.62
CA TYR A 144 -0.90 -20.12 -3.86
C TYR A 144 0.22 -21.04 -4.36
N ASP A 145 0.96 -20.60 -5.37
CA ASP A 145 2.08 -21.36 -5.95
C ASP A 145 3.10 -21.74 -4.89
N LYS A 146 3.43 -20.78 -4.01
CA LYS A 146 4.36 -21.02 -2.90
C LYS A 146 3.82 -22.08 -1.93
N VAL A 147 2.53 -22.04 -1.58
CA VAL A 147 1.96 -23.04 -0.66
C VAL A 147 1.95 -24.43 -1.29
N MET A 148 1.59 -24.55 -2.57
CA MET A 148 1.53 -25.84 -3.27
C MET A 148 2.91 -26.43 -3.52
N ASP A 149 3.89 -25.61 -3.93
CA ASP A 149 5.29 -26.04 -4.09
C ASP A 149 5.90 -26.59 -2.79
N TRP A 150 5.54 -26.02 -1.64
CA TRP A 150 5.94 -26.54 -0.32
C TRP A 150 5.23 -27.84 0.07
N ASN A 151 4.00 -28.06 -0.41
CA ASN A 151 3.21 -29.25 -0.09
C ASN A 151 3.65 -30.48 -0.90
N ASP A 152 4.17 -30.28 -2.11
CA ASP A 152 4.64 -31.36 -3.01
C ASP A 152 5.99 -31.99 -2.56
N GLY A 153 6.67 -31.39 -1.57
CA GLY A 153 7.94 -31.90 -1.01
C GLY A 153 7.81 -33.01 0.05
N TYR A 154 6.58 -33.44 0.38
CA TYR A 154 6.29 -34.46 1.42
C TYR A 154 5.31 -35.55 0.93
N SER A 155 5.49 -36.06 -0.29
CA SER A 155 4.82 -37.29 -0.76
C SER A 155 5.81 -38.30 -1.35
#